data_AF-A0A7J0CM85-F1
#
_entry.id   AF-A0A7J0CM85-F1
#
_cell.length_a   1.000
_cell.length_b   1.000
_cell.length_c   1.000
_cell.angle_alpha   90.00
_cell.angle_beta   90.00
_cell.angle_gamma   90.00
#
_symmetry.space_group_name_H-M   'P 1'
#
loop_
_entity.id
_entity.type
_entity.pdbx_description
1 polymer ?
#
loop_
_entity_poly.entity_id
_entity_poly.type
_entity_poly.pdbx_seq_one_letter_code
_entity_poly.pdbx_strand_id
1 'polypeptide(L)' 'MLVLSQHVEQLYARELLADGDGGIGYLLKDRVFDADQFIDAVRRVAAGGTAMDPQVISQLLSRRSQDKPMGASPRASGR' A
#
# COMPACT_ATOMS: atom_id res chain seq x y z
N MET A 1 0.52 10.86 9.70
CA MET A 1 1.55 9.90 10.17
C MET A 1 2.38 9.42 8.98
N LEU A 2 3.71 9.35 9.14
CA LEU A 2 4.61 8.79 8.12
C LEU A 2 5.35 7.60 8.71
N VAL A 3 5.24 6.45 8.05
CA VAL A 3 5.86 5.19 8.47
C VAL A 3 7.03 4.87 7.55
N LEU A 4 8.15 4.52 8.16
CA LEU A 4 9.38 4.13 7.47
C LEU A 4 9.68 2.67 7.76
N SER A 5 9.78 1.85 6.72
CA SER A 5 10.05 0.42 6.88
C SER A 5 11.22 -0.05 6.03
N GLN A 6 11.93 -1.07 6.51
CA GLN A 6 12.96 -1.76 5.75
C GLN A 6 12.38 -2.64 4.63
N HIS A 7 11.18 -3.19 4.85
CA HIS A 7 10.47 -4.07 3.93
C HIS A 7 8.97 -3.77 3.97
N VAL A 8 8.23 -4.18 2.94
CA VAL A 8 6.78 -3.95 2.92
C VAL A 8 6.09 -4.85 3.95
N GLU A 9 5.56 -4.23 5.00
CA GLU A 9 4.72 -4.90 6.00
C GLU A 9 3.24 -4.72 5.63
N GLN A 10 2.69 -5.73 4.96
CA GLN A 10 1.38 -5.64 4.29
C GLN A 10 0.20 -5.44 5.24
N LEU A 11 0.21 -6.09 6.41
CA LEU A 11 -0.87 -5.97 7.40
C LEU A 11 -0.97 -4.52 7.89
N TYR A 12 0.19 -3.95 8.24
CA TYR A 12 0.31 -2.58 8.71
C TYR A 12 -0.09 -1.56 7.65
N ALA A 13 0.38 -1.74 6.40
CA ALA A 13 0.01 -0.85 5.29
C ALA A 13 -1.50 -0.84 5.00
N ARG A 14 -2.21 -1.95 5.25
CA ARG A 14 -3.67 -2.03 5.10
C ARG A 14 -4.41 -1.36 6.24
N GLU A 15 -3.99 -1.57 7.48
CA GLU A 15 -4.59 -0.93 8.66
C GLU A 15 -4.45 0.59 8.56
N LEU A 16 -3.27 1.07 8.17
CA LEU A 16 -3.01 2.48 7.86
C LEU A 16 -3.99 3.06 6.83
N LEU A 17 -4.28 2.32 5.76
CA LEU A 17 -5.23 2.76 4.73
C LEU A 17 -6.70 2.66 5.19
N ALA A 18 -7.01 1.75 6.12
CA ALA A 18 -8.37 1.50 6.61
C ALA A 18 -8.80 2.51 7.68
N ASP A 19 -7.87 2.98 8.51
CA ASP A 19 -8.16 3.98 9.55
C ASP A 19 -8.53 5.34 8.94
N GLY A 20 -8.07 5.67 7.73
CA GLY A 20 -8.61 6.71 6.86
C GLY A 20 -8.56 8.15 7.37
N ASP A 21 -8.16 8.38 8.62
CA ASP A 21 -8.24 9.68 9.28
C ASP A 21 -6.88 10.39 9.29
N GLY A 22 -6.82 11.53 8.61
CA GLY A 22 -5.62 12.36 8.46
C GLY A 22 -4.64 11.89 7.37
N GLY A 23 -3.58 12.67 7.18
CA GLY A 23 -2.56 12.37 6.17
C GLY A 23 -1.72 11.15 6.57
N ILE A 24 -1.51 10.24 5.62
CA ILE A 24 -0.85 8.94 5.84
C ILE A 24 0.26 8.73 4.82
N GLY A 25 1.43 8.27 5.26
CA GLY A 25 2.46 7.83 4.34
C GLY A 25 3.18 6.56 4.76
N TYR A 26 3.62 5.79 3.77
CA TYR A 26 4.43 4.59 3.93
C TYR A 26 5.55 4.61 2.89
N LEU A 27 6.79 4.75 3.37
CA LEU A 27 7.98 4.72 2.53
C LEU A 27 8.95 3.63 2.97
N LEU A 28 9.65 3.05 2.00
CA LEU A 28 10.79 2.18 2.28
C LEU A 28 12.00 3.02 2.67
N LYS A 29 12.85 2.51 3.57
CA LYS A 29 14.06 3.21 4.03
C LYS A 29 14.98 3.60 2.88
N ASP A 30 15.01 2.82 1.80
CA ASP A 30 15.78 3.15 0.60
C ASP A 30 15.34 4.46 -0.07
N ARG A 31 14.07 4.85 0.09
CA ARG A 31 13.53 6.13 -0.41
C ARG A 31 13.86 7.32 0.46
N VAL A 32 14.23 7.10 1.72
CA VAL A 32 14.64 8.18 2.61
C VAL A 32 16.03 8.70 2.23
N PHE A 33 16.85 7.87 1.58
CA PHE A 33 18.14 8.31 1.04
C PHE A 33 18.00 9.29 -0.14
N ASP A 34 16.81 9.36 -0.75
CA ASP A 34 16.43 10.44 -1.66
C ASP A 34 15.70 11.53 -0.86
N ALA A 35 16.48 12.53 -0.43
CA ALA A 35 15.99 13.57 0.46
C ALA A 35 14.83 14.39 -0.14
N ASP A 36 14.84 14.63 -1.45
CA ASP A 36 13.81 15.40 -2.13
C ASP A 36 12.48 14.63 -2.14
N GLN A 37 12.53 13.34 -2.49
CA GLN A 37 11.36 12.47 -2.45
C GLN A 37 10.79 12.33 -1.03
N PHE A 38 11.66 12.24 -0.03
CA PHE A 38 11.24 12.16 1.36
C PHE A 38 10.55 13.45 1.83
N ILE A 39 11.14 14.62 1.53
CA ILE A 39 10.57 15.93 1.90
C ILE A 39 9.20 16.13 1.25
N ASP A 40 9.04 15.74 -0.02
CA ASP A 40 7.76 15.84 -0.72
C ASP A 40 6.69 14.94 -0.10
N ALA A 41 7.06 13.72 0.32
CA ALA A 41 6.16 12.83 1.02
C ALA A 41 5.71 13.41 2.37
N VAL A 42 6.66 13.97 3.15
CA VAL A 42 6.35 14.64 4.43
C VAL A 42 5.37 15.80 4.22
N ARG A 43 5.61 16.66 3.23
CA ARG A 43 4.73 17.79 2.90
C ARG A 43 3.32 17.33 2.53
N ARG A 44 3.21 16.28 1.71
CA ARG A 44 1.92 15.73 1.30
C ARG A 44 1.14 15.18 2.49
N VAL A 45 1.80 14.44 3.38
CA VAL A 45 1.20 13.90 4.61
C VAL A 45 0.78 15.04 5.55
N ALA A 46 1.60 16.06 5.71
CA ALA A 46 1.28 17.23 6.53
C ALA A 46 0.06 18.00 6.01
N ALA A 47 -0.17 18.01 4.69
CA ALA A 47 -1.35 18.60 4.06
C ALA A 47 -2.62 17.70 4.13
N GLY A 48 -2.56 16.57 4.84
CA GLY A 48 -3.68 15.62 4.94
C GLY A 48 -3.77 14.64 3.76
N GLY A 49 -2.79 14.64 2.85
CA GLY A 49 -2.74 13.73 1.70
C GLY A 49 -2.03 12.41 2.01
N THR A 50 -1.92 11.56 0.97
CA THR A 50 -1.30 10.23 1.07
C THR A 50 0.01 10.14 0.29
N ALA A 51 1.05 9.52 0.87
CA ALA A 51 2.31 9.23 0.19
C ALA A 51 2.70 7.75 0.34
N MET A 52 2.65 6.99 -0.74
CA MET A 52 2.92 5.54 -0.72
C MET A 52 4.06 5.20 -1.69
N ASP A 53 5.01 4.40 -1.24
CA ASP A 53 6.04 3.87 -2.12
C ASP A 53 5.41 2.90 -3.18
N PRO A 54 5.81 2.98 -4.46
CA PRO A 54 5.26 2.13 -5.51
C PRO A 54 5.38 0.62 -5.26
N GLN A 55 6.44 0.17 -4.58
CA GLN A 55 6.65 -1.23 -4.21
C GLN A 55 5.62 -1.68 -3.18
N VAL A 56 5.25 -0.81 -2.23
CA VAL A 56 4.18 -1.06 -1.26
C VAL A 56 2.85 -1.25 -2.00
N ILE A 57 2.54 -0.34 -2.93
CA ILE A 57 1.32 -0.43 -3.76
C ILE A 57 1.30 -1.75 -4.55
N SER A 58 2.40 -2.07 -5.23
CA SER A 58 2.50 -3.29 -6.03
C SER A 58 2.21 -4.54 -5.19
N GLN A 59 2.78 -4.63 -3.98
CA GLN A 59 2.54 -5.79 -3.13
C GLN A 59 1.10 -5.88 -2.61
N LEU A 60 0.49 -4.74 -2.25
CA LEU A 60 -0.91 -4.69 -1.83
C LEU A 60 -1.85 -5.15 -2.95
N LEU A 61 -1.55 -4.78 -4.20
CA LEU A 61 -2.33 -5.18 -5.39
C LEU A 61 -2.10 -6.65 -5.76
N SER A 62 -0.86 -7.15 -5.72
CA SER A 62 -0.55 -8.55 -6.02
C SER A 62 -1.28 -9.52 -5.09
N ARG A 63 -1.43 -9.18 -3.80
CA ARG A 63 -2.16 -10.01 -2.82
C ARG A 63 -3.67 -10.05 -3.09
N ARG A 64 -4.27 -8.93 -3.50
CA ARG A 64 -5.70 -8.86 -3.83
C ARG A 64 -6.09 -9.79 -4.98
N SER A 65 -5.14 -10.07 -5.88
CA SER A 65 -5.34 -11.05 -6.96
C SER A 65 -5.25 -12.51 -6.49
N GLN A 66 -4.58 -12.78 -5.37
CA GLN A 66 -4.44 -14.13 -4.77
C GLN A 66 -5.60 -14.45 -3.81
N ASP A 67 -6.17 -13.45 -3.14
CA ASP A 67 -7.37 -13.60 -2.29
C ASP A 67 -8.68 -13.75 -3.11
N LYS A 68 -8.62 -13.67 -4.44
CA LYS A 68 -9.78 -13.94 -5.29
C LYS A 68 -10.06 -15.45 -5.24
N PRO A 69 -11.22 -15.92 -4.75
CA PRO A 69 -11.46 -17.35 -4.64
C PRO A 69 -11.41 -17.96 -6.04
N MET A 70 -10.53 -18.93 -6.23
CA MET A 70 -10.55 -19.81 -7.39
C MET A 70 -11.79 -20.72 -7.26
N GLY A 71 -12.96 -20.15 -7.53
CA GLY A 71 -14.25 -20.73 -7.15
C GLY A 71 -15.40 -20.23 -8.02
N ALA A 72 -15.20 -20.18 -9.32
CA ALA A 72 -16.29 -20.16 -10.28
C ALA A 72 -15.81 -20.76 -11.61
N SER A 73 -15.60 -22.08 -11.63
CA SER A 73 -15.67 -22.82 -12.88
C SER A 73 -17.15 -22.98 -13.23
N PRO A 74 -17.64 -22.46 -14.37
CA PRO A 74 -18.98 -22.76 -14.84
C PRO A 74 -19.03 -24.27 -15.10
N ARG A 75 -19.65 -25.02 -14.19
CA ARG A 75 -19.92 -26.44 -14.41
C ARG A 75 -20.80 -26.52 -15.65
N ALA A 76 -20.29 -27.20 -16.67
CA ALA A 76 -21.01 -27.53 -17.88
C ALA A 76 -22.36 -28.18 -17.53
N SER A 77 -23.46 -27.52 -17.89
CA SER A 77 -24.69 -28.21 -18.26
C SER A 77 -24.36 -28.94 -19.56
N GLY A 78 -24.24 -30.27 -19.60
CA GLY A 78 -25.26 -31.19 -19.10
C GLY A 78 -26.28 -31.32 -20.22
N ARG A 79 -26.11 -32.39 -20.99
CA ARG A 79 -26.84 -32.86 -22.18
C ARG A 79 -28.33 -32.51 -22.27
#